data_AF-A0A8H4B3Q5-F1
#
_entry.id   AF-A0A8H4B3Q5-F1
#
_cell.length_a   1.000
_cell.length_b   1.000
_cell.length_c   1.000
_cell.angle_alpha   90.00
_cell.angle_beta   90.00
_cell.angle_gamma   90.00
#
_symmetry.space_group_name_H-M   'P 1'
#
loop_
_entity.id
_entity.type
_entity.pdbx_description
1 polymer ?
#
loop_
_entity_poly.entity_id
_entity_poly.type
_entity_poly.pdbx_seq_one_letter_code
_entity_poly.pdbx_strand_id
1 'polypeptide(L)'
;MPKINYYKVLKLTRNTTIQKIKQAYKKLALLYHSDKNVKKSEKERQQAEQKFIEIREVYEFLLNNHKDIKQKMQRQKTCNKKTKMKINEKMMSDEFKKMFSRAVSKTIYEMLKK
;
A
#
# COMPACT_ATOMS: atom_id res chain seq x y z
N MET A 1 27.76 16.10 2.77
CA MET A 1 26.41 16.12 3.36
C MET A 1 26.37 15.17 4.55
N PRO A 2 26.14 15.65 5.78
CA PRO A 2 25.92 14.75 6.91
C PRO A 2 24.70 13.89 6.61
N LYS A 3 24.83 12.58 6.80
CA LYS A 3 23.75 11.62 6.54
C LYS A 3 22.69 11.80 7.62
N ILE A 4 21.74 12.70 7.40
CA ILE A 4 20.61 12.93 8.31
C ILE A 4 19.87 11.60 8.42
N ASN A 5 19.80 11.07 9.64
CA ASN A 5 19.07 9.83 9.87
C ASN A 5 17.57 10.17 9.95
N TYR A 6 16.86 10.07 8.83
CA TYR A 6 15.41 10.30 8.70
C TYR A 6 14.59 9.63 9.82
N TYR A 7 14.93 8.38 10.16
CA TYR A 7 14.27 7.66 11.25
C TYR A 7 14.50 8.29 12.63
N LYS A 8 15.66 8.91 12.88
CA LYS A 8 15.94 9.60 14.15
C LYS A 8 15.09 10.87 14.30
N VAL A 9 14.83 11.59 13.21
CA VAL A 9 13.96 12.80 13.24
C VAL A 9 12.54 12.44 13.70
N LEU A 10 12.00 11.33 13.18
CA LEU A 10 10.69 10.82 13.61
C LEU A 10 10.72 10.03 14.94
N LYS A 11 11.89 9.91 15.59
CA LYS A 11 12.12 9.11 16.80
C LYS A 11 11.71 7.63 16.63
N LEU A 12 12.07 7.07 15.49
CA LEU A 12 11.74 5.71 15.07
C LEU A 12 13.00 4.87 14.85
N THR A 13 12.86 3.54 14.94
CA THR A 13 13.93 2.60 14.58
C THR A 13 13.97 2.39 13.06
N ARG A 14 15.01 1.75 12.51
CA ARG A 14 15.09 1.53 11.04
C ARG A 14 14.04 0.54 10.52
N ASN A 15 13.54 -0.35 11.38
CA ASN A 15 12.63 -1.45 11.02
C ASN A 15 11.16 -1.11 11.27
N THR A 16 10.73 0.13 11.05
CA THR A 16 9.33 0.53 11.34
C THR A 16 8.42 0.35 10.14
N THR A 17 7.16 0.03 10.43
CA THR A 17 6.08 -0.03 9.43
C THR A 17 5.55 1.37 9.09
N ILE A 18 4.92 1.53 7.92
CA ILE A 18 4.27 2.78 7.50
C ILE A 18 3.28 3.28 8.55
N GLN A 19 2.57 2.36 9.23
CA GLN A 19 1.62 2.72 10.28
C GLN A 19 2.31 3.46 11.43
N LYS A 20 3.48 2.97 11.87
CA LYS A 20 4.29 3.65 12.90
C LYS A 20 4.81 5.00 12.42
N ILE A 21 5.22 5.10 11.16
CA ILE A 21 5.66 6.38 10.54
C ILE A 21 4.52 7.41 10.58
N LYS A 22 3.30 7.03 10.17
CA LYS A 22 2.12 7.90 10.21
C LYS A 22 1.74 8.30 11.64
N GLN A 23 1.81 7.37 12.58
CA GLN A 23 1.51 7.65 13.99
C GLN A 23 2.53 8.61 14.61
N ALA A 24 3.83 8.43 14.34
CA ALA A 24 4.89 9.31 14.82
C ALA A 24 4.73 10.74 14.25
N TYR A 25 4.47 10.86 12.95
CA TYR A 25 4.20 12.15 12.31
C TYR A 25 3.05 12.89 13.01
N LYS A 26 1.91 12.23 13.24
CA LYS A 26 0.75 12.84 13.94
C LYS A 26 1.11 13.34 15.34
N LYS A 27 1.85 12.55 16.11
CA LYS A 27 2.28 12.92 17.47
C LYS A 27 3.20 14.15 17.46
N LEU A 28 4.17 14.18 16.55
CA LEU A 28 5.13 15.29 16.46
C LEU A 28 4.49 16.56 15.88
N ALA A 29 3.59 16.43 14.90
CA ALA A 29 2.84 17.54 14.35
C ALA A 29 2.02 18.27 15.43
N LEU A 30 1.34 17.52 16.30
CA LEU A 30 0.59 18.10 17.42
C LEU A 30 1.50 18.81 18.43
N LEU A 31 2.72 18.30 18.65
CA LEU A 31 3.67 18.89 19.60
C LEU A 31 4.24 20.22 19.08
N TYR A 32 4.53 20.29 17.78
CA TYR A 32 5.16 21.45 17.14
C TYR A 32 4.18 22.40 16.45
N HIS A 33 2.87 22.13 16.51
CA HIS A 33 1.85 23.02 15.95
C HIS A 33 1.88 24.42 16.59
N SER A 34 1.68 25.47 15.79
CA SER A 34 1.67 26.87 16.24
C SER A 34 0.64 27.10 17.36
N ASP A 35 -0.57 26.56 17.20
CA ASP A 35 -1.68 26.63 18.17
C ASP A 35 -1.35 26.11 19.58
N LYS A 36 -0.45 25.13 19.71
CA LYS A 36 -0.03 24.62 21.04
C LYS A 36 1.18 25.36 21.62
N ASN A 37 1.88 26.14 20.80
CA ASN A 37 3.13 26.81 21.18
C ASN A 37 2.97 28.34 21.29
N VAL A 38 1.74 28.85 21.30
CA VAL A 38 1.46 30.30 21.37
C VAL A 38 1.94 30.93 22.68
N LYS A 39 1.96 30.17 23.78
CA LYS A 39 2.41 30.64 25.10
C LYS A 39 3.93 30.62 25.30
N LYS A 40 4.70 30.12 24.33
CA LYS A 40 6.16 29.99 24.42
C LYS A 40 6.87 31.25 23.95
N SER A 41 8.15 31.36 24.30
CA SER A 41 8.99 32.46 23.81
C SER A 41 9.12 32.42 22.28
N GLU A 42 9.30 33.57 21.65
CA GLU A 42 9.46 33.70 20.19
C GLU A 42 10.55 32.77 19.64
N LYS A 43 11.66 32.63 20.35
CA LYS A 43 12.75 31.70 19.98
C LYS A 43 12.29 30.25 19.92
N GLU A 44 11.46 29.82 20.86
CA GLU A 44 10.96 28.43 20.92
C GLU A 44 9.93 28.17 19.82
N ARG A 45 9.13 29.18 19.46
CA ARG A 45 8.19 29.09 18.34
C ARG A 45 8.91 28.91 17.01
N GLN A 46 9.97 29.68 16.78
CA GLN A 46 10.81 29.55 15.59
C GLN A 46 11.48 28.18 15.52
N GLN A 47 11.98 27.66 16.65
CA GLN A 47 12.54 26.31 16.71
C GLN A 47 11.48 25.21 16.49
N ALA A 48 10.25 25.41 16.96
CA ALA A 48 9.15 24.48 16.73
C ALA A 48 8.79 24.43 15.23
N GLU A 49 8.74 25.59 14.57
CA GLU A 49 8.50 25.70 13.14
C GLU A 49 9.57 25.00 12.31
N GLN A 50 10.86 25.25 12.60
CA GLN A 50 11.97 24.56 11.93
C GLN A 50 11.89 23.04 12.06
N LYS A 51 11.57 22.54 13.26
CA LYS A 51 11.38 21.10 13.49
C LYS A 51 10.17 20.56 12.73
N PHE A 52 9.08 21.33 12.66
CA PHE A 52 7.88 20.93 11.93
C PHE A 52 8.16 20.76 10.43
N ILE A 53 8.90 21.69 9.83
CA ILE A 53 9.35 21.61 8.43
C ILE A 53 10.19 20.35 8.22
N GLU A 54 11.20 20.12 9.07
CA GLU A 54 12.07 18.93 8.98
C GLU A 54 11.27 17.62 9.08
N ILE A 55 10.35 17.52 10.06
CA ILE A 55 9.49 16.35 10.26
C ILE A 55 8.61 16.09 9.03
N ARG A 56 8.10 17.15 8.40
CA ARG A 56 7.26 17.06 7.20
C ARG A 56 8.06 16.52 6.01
N GLU A 57 9.23 17.09 5.72
CA GLU A 57 10.11 16.64 4.63
C GLU A 57 10.49 15.16 4.79
N VAL A 58 10.88 14.77 6.00
CA VAL A 58 11.23 13.39 6.35
C VAL A 58 10.05 12.45 6.13
N TYR A 59 8.85 12.85 6.54
CA TYR A 59 7.64 12.04 6.36
C TYR A 59 7.31 11.83 4.88
N GLU A 60 7.34 12.89 4.07
CA GLU A 60 7.09 12.83 2.63
C GLU A 60 8.11 11.92 1.93
N PHE A 61 9.40 12.06 2.28
CA PHE A 61 10.47 11.22 1.75
C PHE A 61 10.27 9.74 2.09
N LEU A 62 10.01 9.39 3.36
CA LEU A 62 9.80 8.01 3.78
C LEU A 62 8.56 7.39 3.14
N LEU A 63 7.50 8.18 2.94
CA LEU A 63 6.27 7.70 2.30
C LEU A 63 6.49 7.39 0.82
N ASN A 64 7.24 8.23 0.10
CA ASN A 64 7.54 8.02 -1.31
C ASN A 64 8.43 6.78 -1.51
N ASN A 65 9.51 6.65 -0.75
CA ASN A 65 10.38 5.47 -0.80
C ASN A 65 9.61 4.16 -0.52
N HIS A 66 8.61 4.19 0.37
CA HIS A 66 7.78 3.02 0.65
C HIS A 66 6.71 2.76 -0.42
N LYS A 67 6.21 3.80 -1.10
CA LYS A 67 5.26 3.65 -2.22
C LYS A 67 5.90 2.93 -3.40
N ASP A 68 7.15 3.24 -3.72
CA ASP A 68 7.87 2.60 -4.83
C ASP A 68 8.03 1.10 -4.64
N ILE A 69 8.27 0.64 -3.41
CA ILE A 69 8.34 -0.79 -3.06
C ILE A 69 6.99 -1.46 -3.29
N LYS A 70 5.89 -0.84 -2.86
CA LYS A 70 4.54 -1.40 -3.02
C LYS A 70 4.13 -1.45 -4.49
N GLN A 71 4.46 -0.43 -5.28
CA GLN A 71 4.17 -0.38 -6.71
C GLN A 71 4.98 -1.44 -7.48
N LYS A 72 6.27 -1.60 -7.18
CA LYS A 72 7.12 -2.67 -7.74
C LYS A 72 6.58 -4.06 -7.40
N MET A 73 6.16 -4.29 -6.15
CA MET A 73 5.55 -5.56 -5.74
C MET A 73 4.19 -5.84 -6.40
N GLN A 74 3.38 -4.81 -6.64
CA GLN A 74 2.10 -4.95 -7.34
C GLN A 74 2.30 -5.25 -8.84
N ARG A 75 3.27 -4.61 -9.49
CA ARG A 75 3.65 -4.90 -10.89
C ARG A 75 4.14 -6.35 -11.06
N GLN A 76 4.85 -6.91 -10.08
CA GLN A 76 5.28 -8.32 -10.09
C GLN A 76 4.12 -9.31 -9.86
N LYS A 77 3.10 -8.94 -9.08
CA LYS A 77 1.89 -9.77 -8.90
C LYS A 77 1.03 -9.81 -10.17
N THR A 78 0.90 -8.69 -10.88
CA THR A 78 0.09 -8.62 -12.11
C THR A 78 0.78 -9.27 -13.30
N CYS A 79 2.11 -9.34 -13.34
CA CYS A 79 2.82 -10.10 -14.38
C CYS A 79 2.71 -11.63 -14.17
N ASN A 80 2.80 -12.13 -12.93
CA ASN A 80 2.64 -13.57 -12.65
C ASN A 80 1.19 -14.08 -12.84
N LYS A 81 0.19 -13.21 -12.67
CA LYS A 81 -1.24 -13.55 -12.89
C LYS A 81 -1.57 -13.74 -14.37
N LYS A 82 -1.00 -12.90 -15.26
CA LYS A 82 -1.14 -13.05 -16.72
C LYS A 82 -0.49 -14.33 -17.24
N THR A 83 0.63 -14.75 -16.66
CA THR A 83 1.31 -16.00 -17.03
C THR A 83 0.53 -17.23 -16.56
N LYS A 84 -0.08 -17.23 -15.36
CA LYS A 84 -0.98 -18.33 -14.89
C LYS A 84 -2.28 -18.45 -15.71
N MET A 85 -2.85 -17.33 -16.18
CA MET A 85 -4.08 -17.35 -16.99
C MET A 85 -3.86 -17.95 -18.39
N LYS A 86 -2.72 -17.65 -19.03
CA LYS A 86 -2.37 -18.21 -20.36
C LYS A 86 -2.07 -19.72 -20.34
N ILE A 87 -1.51 -20.23 -19.24
CA ILE A 87 -1.26 -21.68 -19.09
C ILE A 87 -2.58 -22.43 -18.88
N ASN A 88 -3.55 -21.83 -18.16
CA ASN A 88 -4.85 -22.46 -17.89
C ASN A 88 -5.80 -22.45 -19.10
N GLU A 89 -5.61 -21.55 -20.07
CA GLU A 89 -6.37 -21.55 -21.34
C GLU A 89 -5.91 -22.66 -22.30
N LYS A 90 -4.60 -22.97 -22.33
CA LYS A 90 -4.05 -24.06 -23.17
C LYS A 90 -4.39 -25.47 -22.65
N MET A 91 -4.82 -25.60 -21.40
CA MET A 91 -5.15 -26.87 -20.73
C MET A 91 -6.66 -27.08 -20.49
N MET A 92 -7.52 -26.35 -21.19
CA MET A 92 -8.94 -26.70 -21.32
C MET A 92 -9.18 -27.03 -22.78
N SER A 93 -8.62 -28.16 -23.24
CA SER A 93 -8.81 -28.64 -24.60
C SER A 93 -10.30 -28.67 -24.94
N ASP A 94 -10.62 -28.31 -26.18
CA ASP A 94 -11.99 -28.26 -26.72
C ASP A 94 -12.76 -29.59 -26.58
N GLU A 95 -12.08 -30.65 -26.18
CA GLU A 95 -12.61 -31.96 -25.83
C GLU A 95 -13.40 -31.97 -24.50
N PHE A 96 -12.99 -31.20 -23.48
CA PHE A 96 -13.68 -31.18 -22.17
C PHE A 96 -15.01 -30.39 -22.22
N LYS A 97 -15.08 -29.34 -23.05
CA LYS A 97 -16.34 -28.61 -23.32
C LYS A 97 -17.35 -29.47 -24.07
N LYS A 98 -16.88 -30.34 -24.98
CA LYS A 98 -17.71 -31.32 -25.70
C LYS A 98 -18.24 -32.42 -24.77
N MET A 99 -17.56 -32.67 -23.65
CA MET A 99 -17.97 -33.61 -22.61
C MET A 99 -19.13 -33.06 -21.76
N PHE A 100 -19.13 -31.77 -21.41
CA PHE A 100 -20.19 -31.15 -20.58
C PHE A 100 -21.44 -30.73 -21.35
N SER A 101 -21.38 -30.54 -22.67
CA SER A 101 -22.56 -30.17 -23.47
C SER A 101 -23.50 -31.34 -23.81
N ARG A 102 -23.17 -32.56 -23.37
CA ARG A 102 -23.87 -33.79 -23.79
C ARG A 102 -24.65 -34.50 -22.68
N ALA A 103 -24.77 -33.91 -21.49
CA ALA A 103 -25.27 -34.63 -20.31
C ALA A 103 -26.40 -33.99 -19.48
N VAL A 104 -27.05 -32.89 -19.90
CA VAL A 104 -28.18 -32.33 -19.08
C VAL A 104 -29.43 -31.95 -19.88
N SER A 105 -29.38 -31.85 -21.21
CA SER A 105 -30.55 -31.35 -21.97
C SER A 105 -31.56 -32.41 -22.41
N LYS A 106 -31.20 -33.70 -22.49
CA LYS A 106 -32.11 -34.73 -23.03
C LYS A 106 -33.10 -35.28 -22.01
N THR A 107 -32.75 -35.22 -20.72
CA THR A 107 -33.57 -35.73 -19.61
C THR A 107 -34.73 -34.80 -19.25
N ILE A 108 -34.61 -33.48 -19.50
CA ILE A 108 -35.66 -32.51 -19.16
C ILE A 108 -36.75 -32.46 -20.25
N TYR A 109 -36.40 -32.65 -21.53
CA TYR A 109 -37.37 -32.59 -22.63
C TYR A 109 -38.32 -33.81 -22.69
N GLU A 110 -37.89 -34.98 -22.22
CA GLU A 110 -38.71 -36.21 -22.18
C GLU A 110 -39.71 -36.24 -21.02
N MET A 111 -39.55 -35.40 -19.99
CA MET A 111 -40.47 -35.36 -18.83
C MET A 111 -41.69 -34.43 -19.00
N LEU A 112 -41.74 -33.63 -20.07
CA LEU A 112 -42.82 -32.64 -20.32
C LEU A 112 -43.81 -33.07 -21.43
N LYS A 113 -43.77 -34.33 -21.87
CA LYS A 113 -44.67 -34.88 -22.89
C LYS A 113 -45.43 -36.12 -22.41
N LYS A 114 -45.94 -36.07 -21.18
CA LYS A 114 -47.03 -36.93 -20.69
C LYS A 114 -48.25 -36.07 -20.41
#